data_AF-A0A6V7J6D6-F1
#
_entry.id   AF-A0A6V7J6D6-F1
#
_cell.length_a   1.000
_cell.length_b   1.000
_cell.length_c   1.000
_cell.angle_alpha   90.00
_cell.angle_beta   90.00
_cell.angle_gamma   90.00
#
_symmetry.space_group_name_H-M   'P 1'
#
loop_
_entity.id
_entity.type
_entity.pdbx_description
1 polymer ?
#
loop_
_entity_poly.entity_id
_entity_poly.type
_entity_poly.pdbx_seq_one_letter_code
_entity_poly.pdbx_strand_id
1 'polypeptide(L)' 'EEFELTGHCISECTGVGLPQSGIHVFGSQLHTHLTGTRVKTRHIRDGKELPELNYDNHYSTHFQEIRLLPQPVHVMP' A
#
# COMPACT_ATOMS: atom_id res chain seq x y z
N GLU A 1 12.19 -18.96 8.38
CA GLU A 1 10.94 -19.30 7.68
C GLU A 1 10.19 -18.01 7.40
N GLU A 2 9.59 -17.87 6.22
CA GLU A 2 8.82 -16.68 5.79
C GLU A 2 7.52 -17.18 5.14
N PHE A 3 6.39 -16.55 5.47
CA PHE A 3 5.07 -16.87 4.92
C PHE A 3 4.39 -15.57 4.47
N GLU A 4 4.04 -15.50 3.19
CA GLU A 4 3.44 -14.31 2.59
C GLU A 4 1.91 -14.38 2.62
N LEU A 5 1.28 -13.31 3.08
CA LEU A 5 -0.16 -13.09 3.00
C LEU A 5 -0.42 -11.86 2.13
N THR A 6 -1.26 -12.02 1.10
CA THR A 6 -1.61 -10.94 0.17
C THR A 6 -3.10 -10.63 0.20
N GLY A 7 -3.42 -9.35 0.08
CA GLY A 7 -4.78 -8.84 -0.10
C GLY A 7 -4.82 -7.83 -1.24
N HIS A 8 -5.99 -7.63 -1.84
CA HIS A 8 -6.13 -6.81 -3.04
C HIS A 8 -7.31 -5.84 -2.96
N CYS A 9 -7.07 -4.60 -3.38
CA CYS A 9 -8.10 -3.73 -3.92
C CYS A 9 -8.02 -3.86 -5.44
N ILE A 10 -8.98 -4.53 -6.06
CA ILE A 10 -9.00 -4.81 -7.50
C ILE A 10 -9.55 -3.61 -8.30
N SER A 11 -9.31 -3.58 -9.61
CA SER A 11 -9.77 -2.53 -10.54
C SER A 11 -11.27 -2.23 -10.44
N GLU A 12 -12.08 -3.26 -10.21
CA GLU A 12 -13.53 -3.14 -10.09
C GLU A 12 -13.91 -2.41 -8.79
N CYS A 13 -13.09 -2.54 -7.74
CA CYS A 13 -13.28 -1.85 -6.47
C CYS A 13 -12.87 -0.38 -6.57
N THR A 14 -11.71 -0.08 -7.18
CA THR A 14 -11.28 1.30 -7.42
C THR A 14 -12.19 2.03 -8.41
N GLY A 15 -12.66 1.32 -9.44
CA GLY A 15 -13.59 1.81 -10.46
C GLY A 15 -14.92 2.33 -9.90
N VAL A 16 -15.37 1.79 -8.77
CA VAL A 16 -16.61 2.21 -8.08
C VAL A 16 -16.31 3.10 -6.87
N GLY A 17 -15.21 2.82 -6.16
CA GLY A 17 -14.91 3.44 -4.88
C GLY A 17 -14.16 4.77 -4.95
N LEU A 18 -13.52 5.08 -6.09
CA LEU A 18 -12.75 6.31 -6.27
C LEU A 18 -13.43 7.28 -7.25
N PRO A 19 -13.26 8.60 -7.07
CA PRO A 19 -13.70 9.59 -8.06
C PRO A 19 -12.89 9.46 -9.34
N GLN A 20 -13.45 9.93 -10.47
CA GLN A 20 -12.79 9.84 -11.78
C GLN A 20 -11.45 10.58 -11.88
N SER A 21 -11.25 11.58 -11.01
CA SER A 21 -9.98 12.28 -10.85
C SER A 21 -8.94 11.51 -10.04
N GLY A 22 -9.30 10.36 -9.45
CA GLY A 22 -8.47 9.62 -8.51
C GLY A 22 -8.28 10.33 -7.16
N ILE A 23 -7.37 9.78 -6.35
CA ILE A 23 -6.96 10.32 -5.04
C ILE A 23 -5.44 10.46 -4.97
N HIS A 24 -4.96 11.39 -4.14
CA HIS A 24 -3.54 11.55 -3.84
C HIS A 24 -3.25 11.02 -2.45
N VAL A 25 -2.56 9.88 -2.39
CA VAL A 25 -2.10 9.29 -1.13
C VAL A 25 -0.81 10.00 -0.73
N PHE A 26 -0.82 10.74 0.36
CA PHE A 26 0.34 11.52 0.84
C PHE A 26 1.02 10.87 2.05
N GLY A 27 0.40 9.88 2.68
CA GLY A 27 0.94 9.18 3.82
C GLY A 27 0.33 7.78 3.98
N SER A 28 1.02 6.92 4.71
CA SER A 28 0.62 5.54 4.94
C SER A 28 1.13 5.05 6.30
N GLN A 29 0.32 4.25 6.99
CA GLN A 29 0.69 3.53 8.20
C GLN A 29 0.55 2.03 7.92
N LEU A 30 1.63 1.28 8.15
CA LEU A 30 1.64 -0.18 8.01
C LEU A 30 1.27 -0.82 9.35
N HIS A 31 0.44 -1.87 9.32
CA HIS A 31 -0.05 -2.52 10.52
C HIS A 31 -0.06 -4.05 10.38
N THR A 32 0.53 -4.74 11.36
CA THR A 32 0.37 -6.17 11.58
C THR A 32 0.31 -6.46 13.08
N HIS A 33 -0.08 -7.69 13.44
CA HIS A 33 0.11 -8.22 14.79
C HIS A 33 1.54 -8.76 14.98
N LEU A 34 1.81 -9.39 16.14
CA LEU A 34 3.14 -9.73 16.68
C LEU A 34 4.12 -10.45 15.74
N THR A 35 3.64 -11.22 14.76
CA THR A 35 4.47 -12.05 13.89
C THR A 35 4.84 -11.39 12.55
N GLY A 36 4.36 -10.18 12.26
CA GLY A 36 4.70 -9.49 11.01
C GLY A 36 6.11 -8.91 11.02
N THR A 37 6.85 -9.16 9.95
CA THR A 37 8.27 -8.76 9.80
C THR A 37 8.51 -7.86 8.58
N ARG A 38 7.61 -7.89 7.59
CA ARG A 38 7.66 -7.09 6.37
C ARG A 38 6.25 -6.72 5.92
N VAL A 39 6.08 -5.52 5.40
CA VAL A 39 4.81 -5.08 4.78
C VAL A 39 5.13 -4.26 3.55
N LYS A 40 4.40 -4.51 2.45
CA LYS A 40 4.53 -3.75 1.20
C LYS A 40 3.16 -3.53 0.57
N THR A 41 2.91 -2.31 0.11
CA THR A 41 1.73 -1.94 -0.66
C THR A 41 2.14 -1.66 -2.11
N ARG A 42 1.77 -2.56 -3.01
CA ARG A 42 2.07 -2.47 -4.44
C ARG A 42 0.99 -1.66 -5.16
N HIS A 43 1.38 -0.93 -6.20
CA HIS A 43 0.45 -0.23 -7.07
C HIS A 43 0.60 -0.80 -8.48
N ILE A 44 -0.49 -1.32 -9.04
CA ILE A 44 -0.52 -1.92 -10.37
C ILE A 44 -1.55 -1.18 -11.21
N ARG A 45 -1.20 -0.86 -12.47
CA ARG A 45 -2.10 -0.26 -13.46
C ARG A 45 -1.88 -0.94 -14.81
N ASP A 46 -2.96 -1.40 -15.43
CA ASP A 46 -2.93 -2.09 -16.73
C ASP A 46 -1.93 -3.26 -16.78
N GLY A 47 -1.88 -4.04 -15.69
CA GLY A 47 -0.96 -5.18 -15.55
C GLY A 47 0.51 -4.80 -15.30
N LYS A 48 0.84 -3.50 -15.25
CA LYS A 48 2.20 -3.01 -14.96
C LYS A 48 2.30 -2.55 -13.51
N GLU A 49 3.31 -3.05 -12.81
CA GLU A 49 3.66 -2.54 -11.49
C GLU A 49 4.30 -1.15 -11.62
N LEU A 50 3.69 -0.19 -10.92
CA LEU A 50 4.17 1.16 -10.70
C LEU A 50 5.06 1.19 -9.44
N PRO A 51 5.72 2.31 -9.12
CA PRO A 51 6.42 2.45 -7.84
C PRO A 51 5.51 2.07 -6.67
N GLU A 52 6.09 1.38 -5.70
CA GLU A 52 5.41 0.95 -4.48
C GLU A 52 4.81 2.15 -3.75
N LEU A 53 3.60 1.99 -3.23
CA LEU A 53 2.94 3.05 -2.47
C LEU A 53 3.62 3.23 -1.11
N ASN A 54 3.95 2.12 -0.43
CA ASN A 54 4.71 2.11 0.82
C ASN A 54 5.32 0.73 1.04
N TYR A 55 6.45 0.67 1.75
CA TYR A 55 7.07 -0.58 2.15
C TYR A 55 7.88 -0.43 3.44
N ASP A 56 8.02 -1.53 4.17
CA ASP A 56 9.00 -1.69 5.22
C ASP A 56 9.47 -3.15 5.29
N ASN A 57 10.73 -3.39 4.91
CA ASN A 57 11.37 -4.71 4.93
C ASN A 57 11.94 -5.08 6.31
N HIS A 58 11.89 -4.15 7.27
CA HIS A 58 12.33 -4.32 8.65
C HIS A 58 11.24 -3.86 9.62
N TYR A 59 9.98 -4.09 9.24
CA TYR A 59 8.82 -3.67 10.01
C TYR A 59 8.89 -4.23 11.43
N SER A 60 8.62 -3.37 12.41
CA SER A 60 8.48 -3.75 13.81
C SER A 60 7.07 -3.45 14.30
N THR A 61 6.43 -4.45 14.88
CA THR A 61 5.11 -4.34 15.50
C THR A 61 5.09 -3.38 16.69
N HIS A 62 6.26 -3.03 17.24
CA HIS A 62 6.40 -2.06 18.33
C HIS A 62 6.65 -0.62 17.82
N PHE A 63 6.82 -0.44 16.50
CA PHE A 63 7.09 0.86 15.89
C PHE A 63 6.19 1.06 14.66
N GLN A 64 4.99 1.63 14.92
CA GLN A 64 3.93 1.76 13.92
C GLN A 64 3.56 3.24 13.71
N GLU A 65 4.34 3.92 12.90
CA GLU A 65 4.16 5.34 12.62
C GLU A 65 3.38 5.58 11.32
N ILE A 66 2.74 6.74 11.23
CA ILE A 66 2.28 7.27 9.95
C ILE A 66 3.49 7.91 9.27
N ARG A 67 3.89 7.39 8.11
CA ARG A 67 4.95 7.99 7.29
C ARG A 67 4.34 8.83 6.19
N LEU A 68 4.83 10.07 6.02
CA LEU A 68 4.59 10.83 4.80
C LEU A 68 5.36 10.16 3.66
N LEU A 69 4.72 10.01 2.50
CA LEU A 69 5.39 9.49 1.31
C LEU A 69 6.36 10.55 0.77
N PRO A 70 7.53 10.16 0.23
CA PRO A 70 8.47 11.12 -0.37
C PRO A 70 7.83 11.98 -1.46
N GLN A 71 6.85 11.43 -2.16
CA GLN A 71 5.99 12.11 -3.11
C GLN A 71 4.56 11.54 -2.99
N PRO A 72 3.50 12.37 -3.09
CA PRO A 72 2.14 11.87 -3.14
C PRO A 72 1.93 10.92 -4.32
N VAL A 73 1.27 9.79 -4.07
CA VAL A 73 0.97 8.78 -5.10
C VAL A 73 -0.45 8.98 -5.61
N HIS A 74 -0.61 9.18 -6.92
CA HIS A 74 -1.90 9.36 -7.56
C HIS A 74 -2.51 8.01 -7.96
N VAL A 75 -3.55 7.60 -7.23
CA VAL A 75 -4.30 6.36 -7.47
C VAL A 75 -5.57 6.69 -8.23
N MET A 76 -5.72 6.09 -9.41
CA MET A 76 -6.89 6.26 -10.29
C MET A 76 -7.91 5.14 -10.03
N PRO A 77 -9.18 5.33 -10.45
CA PRO A 77 -10.14 4.24 -10.56
C PRO A 77 -9.64 3.09 -11.43
#